data_AF-A0A7C3GLN9-F1
#
_entry.id   AF-A0A7C3GLN9-F1
#
_cell.length_a   1.000
_cell.length_b   1.000
_cell.length_c   1.000
_cell.angle_alpha   90.00
_cell.angle_beta   90.00
_cell.angle_gamma   90.00
#
_symmetry.space_group_name_H-M   'P 1'
#
loop_
_entity.id
_entity.type
_entity.pdbx_description
1 polymer ?
#
loop_
_entity_poly.entity_id
_entity_poly.type
_entity_poly.pdbx_seq_one_letter_code
_entity_poly.pdbx_strand_id
1 'polypeptide(L)'
;MSFDVTALTPNSGKYTSIPDAKYNVRETFGLDLDWEVPGFTEDHPNVPEIDNTYQFDHDTTMAILAGFSHNRRVMIQGYHGTGKSTHIEQVAARLNWPCVRINLDSHVSRVDLIGKDAITLQEGKQITQWKEGLLPWAIQNPVALCFDEYDAG
;
A
#
# COMPACT_ATOMS: atom_id res chain seq x y z
N MET A 1 4.85 -8.25 -11.50
CA MET A 1 6.26 -8.00 -11.16
C MET A 1 6.38 -8.18 -9.66
N SER A 2 7.26 -9.08 -9.20
CA SER A 2 7.56 -9.25 -7.78
C SER A 2 8.15 -7.95 -7.23
N PHE A 3 7.54 -7.42 -6.18
CA PHE A 3 8.02 -6.21 -5.52
C PHE A 3 9.41 -6.46 -4.92
N ASP A 4 10.37 -5.58 -5.21
CA ASP A 4 11.67 -5.61 -4.56
C ASP A 4 11.61 -4.82 -3.25
N VAL A 5 11.65 -5.53 -2.12
CA VAL A 5 11.69 -4.96 -0.76
C VAL A 5 12.88 -4.00 -0.58
N THR A 6 13.90 -4.05 -1.46
CA THR A 6 15.04 -3.13 -1.43
C THR A 6 14.74 -1.72 -1.95
N ALA A 7 13.61 -1.51 -2.65
CA ALA A 7 13.21 -0.21 -3.20
C ALA A 7 12.32 0.61 -2.25
N LEU A 8 12.04 0.10 -1.05
CA LEU A 8 11.27 0.83 -0.05
C LEU A 8 12.05 2.08 0.38
N THR A 9 11.48 3.25 0.14
CA THR A 9 12.10 4.50 0.55
C THR A 9 11.62 4.81 1.98
N PRO A 10 12.53 4.98 2.95
CA PRO A 10 12.12 5.33 4.30
C PRO A 10 11.47 6.71 4.33
N ASN A 11 10.61 6.95 5.33
CA ASN A 11 10.05 8.26 5.60
C ASN A 11 11.16 9.30 5.77
N SER A 12 11.41 10.10 4.72
CA SER A 12 12.14 11.35 4.86
C SER A 12 11.28 12.31 5.66
N GLY A 13 11.81 13.08 6.61
CA GLY A 13 11.03 13.99 7.48
C GLY A 13 10.14 15.03 6.78
N LYS A 14 10.10 15.02 5.45
CA LYS A 14 9.07 15.61 4.59
C LYS A 14 7.67 14.98 4.82
N TYR A 15 7.54 13.65 4.93
CA TYR A 15 6.23 12.99 4.98
C TYR A 15 5.72 12.73 6.40
N THR A 16 4.47 13.06 6.65
CA THR A 16 3.82 12.78 7.93
C THR A 16 3.12 11.41 7.90
N SER A 17 3.08 10.71 9.03
CA SER A 17 2.35 9.44 9.13
C SER A 17 0.83 9.62 9.30
N ILE A 18 0.37 10.87 9.38
CA ILE A 18 -1.02 11.23 9.65
C ILE A 18 -1.60 11.89 8.38
N PRO A 19 -2.72 11.39 7.84
CA PRO A 19 -3.38 12.03 6.71
C PRO A 19 -3.71 13.50 7.01
N ASP A 20 -3.32 14.39 6.10
CA ASP A 20 -3.46 15.85 6.21
C ASP A 20 -4.47 16.44 5.21
N ALA A 21 -5.05 15.59 4.36
CA ALA A 21 -6.08 15.95 3.39
C ALA A 21 -7.39 15.21 3.64
N LYS A 22 -8.47 15.78 3.08
CA LYS A 22 -9.76 15.12 2.93
C LYS A 22 -10.20 15.17 1.49
N TYR A 23 -10.72 14.05 0.99
CA TYR A 23 -11.22 13.89 -0.36
C TYR A 23 -12.72 13.63 -0.33
N ASN A 24 -13.47 14.41 -1.10
CA ASN A 24 -14.90 14.19 -1.26
C ASN A 24 -15.13 12.95 -2.15
N VAL A 25 -15.88 11.96 -1.66
CA VAL A 25 -16.07 10.68 -2.36
C VAL A 25 -16.79 10.83 -3.69
N ARG A 26 -17.78 11.73 -3.75
CA ARG A 26 -18.56 12.01 -4.97
C ARG A 26 -17.70 12.61 -6.06
N GLU A 27 -16.89 13.60 -5.73
CA GLU A 27 -16.01 14.26 -6.70
C GLU A 27 -14.85 13.35 -7.12
N THR A 28 -14.31 12.57 -6.18
CA THR A 28 -13.06 11.82 -6.38
C THR A 28 -13.29 10.48 -7.09
N PHE A 29 -14.38 9.78 -6.75
CA PHE A 29 -14.69 8.43 -7.23
C PHE A 29 -15.95 8.37 -8.11
N GLY A 30 -16.72 9.47 -8.21
CA GLY A 30 -17.96 9.49 -8.98
C GLY A 30 -19.12 8.74 -8.31
N LEU A 31 -19.05 8.48 -7.00
CA LEU A 31 -20.07 7.75 -6.24
C LEU A 31 -20.97 8.75 -5.50
N ASP A 32 -22.30 8.66 -5.66
CA ASP A 32 -23.25 9.59 -5.04
C ASP A 32 -23.38 9.41 -3.52
N LEU A 33 -22.33 9.79 -2.79
CA LEU A 33 -22.18 9.65 -1.36
C LEU A 33 -21.72 10.97 -0.75
N ASP A 34 -22.36 11.37 0.35
CA ASP A 34 -21.94 12.52 1.15
C ASP A 34 -20.94 12.06 2.23
N TRP A 35 -19.70 11.84 1.80
CA TRP A 35 -18.62 11.34 2.64
C TRP A 35 -17.29 11.99 2.26
N GLU A 36 -16.55 12.45 3.27
CA GLU A 36 -15.15 12.83 3.13
C GLU A 36 -14.24 11.74 3.72
N VAL A 37 -13.21 11.36 2.97
CA VAL A 37 -12.25 10.32 3.35
C VAL A 37 -10.83 10.90 3.46
N PRO A 38 -10.01 10.44 4.42
CA PRO A 38 -8.68 10.98 4.62
C PRO A 38 -7.71 10.56 3.50
N GLY A 39 -6.71 11.41 3.25
CA GLY A 39 -5.58 11.10 2.38
C GLY A 39 -4.43 12.08 2.60
N PHE A 40 -3.47 12.14 1.66
CA PHE A 40 -2.27 12.96 1.82
C PHE A 40 -2.17 14.06 0.76
N THR A 41 -1.71 15.26 1.13
CA THR A 41 -1.45 16.34 0.16
C THR A 41 -0.13 16.13 -0.59
N GLU A 42 0.88 15.59 0.07
CA GLU A 42 2.23 15.44 -0.49
C GLU A 42 2.39 14.15 -1.29
N ASP A 43 3.12 14.25 -2.38
CA ASP A 43 3.47 13.12 -3.24
C ASP A 43 4.40 12.13 -2.52
N HIS A 44 4.16 10.83 -2.69
CA HIS A 44 5.06 9.80 -2.17
C HIS A 44 5.48 8.83 -3.29
N PRO A 45 6.75 8.37 -3.34
CA PRO A 45 7.22 7.47 -4.40
C PRO A 45 6.46 6.15 -4.53
N ASN A 46 5.77 5.73 -3.46
CA ASN A 46 4.96 4.51 -3.42
C ASN A 46 3.46 4.75 -3.63
N VAL A 47 3.03 5.95 -4.02
CA VAL A 47 1.65 6.19 -4.46
C VAL A 47 1.49 5.59 -5.86
N PRO A 48 0.47 4.73 -6.11
CA PRO A 48 0.24 4.18 -7.44
C PRO A 48 -0.12 5.26 -8.47
N GLU A 49 0.13 4.96 -9.74
CA GLU A 49 -0.26 5.86 -10.82
C GLU A 49 -1.79 5.92 -10.97
N ILE A 50 -2.30 7.12 -11.23
CA ILE A 50 -3.72 7.35 -11.46
C ILE A 50 -4.08 6.91 -12.89
N ASP A 51 -5.04 5.98 -12.98
CA ASP A 51 -5.76 5.71 -14.22
C ASP A 51 -7.05 6.56 -14.23
N ASN A 52 -7.12 7.50 -15.18
CA ASN A 52 -8.28 8.37 -15.35
C ASN A 52 -9.48 7.67 -16.02
N THR A 53 -9.26 6.49 -16.60
CA THR A 53 -10.28 5.69 -17.27
C THR A 53 -10.89 4.61 -16.38
N TYR A 54 -10.34 4.43 -15.16
CA TYR A 54 -10.81 3.44 -14.22
C TYR A 54 -12.25 3.70 -13.77
N GLN A 55 -13.06 2.64 -13.73
CA GLN A 55 -14.45 2.70 -13.26
C GLN A 55 -14.56 2.03 -11.89
N PHE A 56 -14.96 2.81 -10.90
CA PHE A 56 -15.12 2.33 -9.53
C PHE A 56 -16.46 1.62 -9.35
N ASP A 57 -16.40 0.33 -9.09
CA ASP A 57 -17.50 -0.41 -8.45
C ASP A 57 -17.86 0.21 -7.09
N HIS A 58 -19.15 0.44 -6.86
CA HIS A 58 -19.65 1.18 -5.71
C HIS A 58 -19.33 0.48 -4.37
N ASP A 59 -19.74 -0.77 -4.23
CA ASP A 59 -19.70 -1.49 -2.94
C ASP A 59 -18.25 -1.82 -2.55
N THR A 60 -17.43 -2.23 -3.53
CA THR A 60 -16.00 -2.49 -3.32
C THR A 60 -15.27 -1.23 -2.88
N THR A 61 -15.57 -0.09 -3.54
CA THR A 61 -14.95 1.19 -3.17
C THR A 61 -15.35 1.61 -1.76
N MET A 62 -16.63 1.51 -1.40
CA MET A 62 -17.07 1.83 -0.04
C MET A 62 -16.36 0.99 1.02
N ALA A 63 -16.20 -0.32 0.79
CA ALA A 63 -15.49 -1.19 1.71
C ALA A 63 -14.02 -0.77 1.89
N ILE A 64 -13.33 -0.44 0.80
CA ILE A 64 -11.93 0.03 0.82
C ILE A 64 -11.83 1.37 1.55
N LEU A 65 -12.70 2.33 1.24
CA LEU A 65 -12.72 3.65 1.86
C LEU A 65 -12.96 3.58 3.37
N ALA A 66 -13.77 2.63 3.84
CA ALA A 66 -13.95 2.37 5.26
C ALA A 66 -12.65 1.84 5.91
N GLY A 67 -11.87 1.05 5.17
CA GLY A 67 -10.53 0.62 5.54
C GLY A 67 -9.59 1.81 5.80
N PHE A 68 -9.45 2.70 4.82
CA PHE A 68 -8.62 3.90 4.92
C PHE A 68 -9.09 4.86 6.03
N SER A 69 -10.40 5.09 6.14
CA SER A 69 -10.97 6.06 7.08
C SER A 69 -10.93 5.62 8.53
N HIS A 70 -10.98 4.31 8.79
CA HIS A 70 -11.15 3.77 10.14
C HIS A 70 -10.04 2.80 10.54
N ASN A 71 -8.95 2.74 9.77
CA ASN A 71 -7.85 1.80 9.97
C ASN A 71 -8.36 0.36 10.15
N ARG A 72 -9.27 -0.05 9.25
CA ARG A 72 -9.88 -1.38 9.26
C ARG A 72 -9.21 -2.27 8.23
N ARG A 73 -8.98 -3.53 8.60
CA ARG A 73 -8.54 -4.56 7.66
C ARG A 73 -9.72 -4.90 6.75
N VAL A 74 -9.52 -4.78 5.44
CA VAL A 74 -10.52 -5.07 4.43
C VAL A 74 -10.08 -6.29 3.64
N MET A 75 -10.98 -7.26 3.48
CA MET A 75 -10.75 -8.43 2.64
C MET A 75 -11.64 -8.30 1.40
N ILE A 76 -11.03 -8.36 0.22
CA ILE A 76 -11.74 -8.32 -1.07
C ILE A 76 -11.61 -9.68 -1.71
N GLN A 77 -12.73 -10.30 -2.02
CA GLN A 77 -12.79 -11.62 -2.64
C GLN A 77 -13.50 -11.54 -3.99
N GLY A 78 -13.06 -12.37 -4.94
CA GLY A 78 -13.63 -12.43 -6.28
C GLY A 78 -12.76 -13.28 -7.19
N TYR A 79 -13.28 -13.62 -8.37
CA TYR A 79 -12.57 -14.44 -9.35
C TYR A 79 -11.24 -13.83 -9.79
N HIS A 80 -10.39 -14.66 -10.37
CA HIS A 80 -9.08 -14.23 -10.85
C HIS A 80 -9.26 -13.30 -12.05
N GLY A 81 -8.46 -12.23 -12.14
CA GLY A 81 -8.56 -11.28 -13.25
C GLY A 81 -9.72 -10.28 -13.19
N THR A 82 -10.48 -10.21 -12.09
CA THR A 82 -11.57 -9.22 -11.93
C THR A 82 -11.11 -7.83 -11.44
N GLY A 83 -9.80 -7.57 -11.45
CA GLY A 83 -9.25 -6.24 -11.10
C GLY A 83 -9.16 -5.90 -9.61
N LYS A 84 -9.31 -6.87 -8.69
CA LYS A 84 -9.30 -6.63 -7.22
C LYS A 84 -8.12 -5.76 -6.74
N SER A 85 -6.91 -6.16 -7.09
CA SER A 85 -5.68 -5.47 -6.66
C SER A 85 -5.58 -4.09 -7.30
N THR A 86 -5.92 -3.98 -8.58
CA THR A 86 -5.99 -2.71 -9.31
C THR A 86 -7.01 -1.76 -8.68
N HIS A 87 -8.13 -2.27 -8.18
CA HIS A 87 -9.15 -1.46 -7.50
C HIS A 87 -8.60 -0.82 -6.22
N ILE A 88 -7.85 -1.58 -5.42
CA ILE A 88 -7.17 -1.05 -4.23
C ILE A 88 -6.13 -0.01 -4.63
N GLU A 89 -5.30 -0.31 -5.64
CA GLU A 89 -4.27 0.60 -6.16
C GLU A 89 -4.88 1.92 -6.64
N GLN A 90 -6.00 1.87 -7.38
CA GLN A 90 -6.68 3.07 -7.88
C GLN A 90 -7.39 3.86 -6.78
N VAL A 91 -7.93 3.21 -5.74
CA VAL A 91 -8.43 3.94 -4.57
C VAL A 91 -7.29 4.66 -3.86
N ALA A 92 -6.17 3.97 -3.61
CA ALA A 92 -5.00 4.58 -2.97
C ALA A 92 -4.43 5.74 -3.79
N ALA A 93 -4.34 5.61 -5.12
CA ALA A 93 -3.88 6.67 -6.02
C ALA A 93 -4.72 7.94 -5.89
N ARG A 94 -6.05 7.81 -5.83
CA ARG A 94 -6.97 8.96 -5.70
C ARG A 94 -6.92 9.65 -4.34
N LEU A 95 -6.57 8.93 -3.28
CA LEU A 95 -6.32 9.47 -1.95
C LEU A 95 -4.88 9.94 -1.74
N ASN A 96 -4.05 9.82 -2.80
CA ASN A 96 -2.60 10.04 -2.74
C ASN A 96 -1.95 9.27 -1.58
N TRP A 97 -2.40 8.04 -1.37
CA TRP A 97 -1.97 7.18 -0.27
C TRP A 97 -0.91 6.19 -0.76
N PRO A 98 0.28 6.11 -0.12
CA PRO A 98 1.29 5.11 -0.46
C PRO A 98 0.73 3.69 -0.37
N CYS A 99 0.86 2.88 -1.41
CA CYS A 99 0.32 1.52 -1.44
C CYS A 99 1.39 0.52 -1.87
N VAL A 100 1.59 -0.50 -1.05
CA VAL A 100 2.55 -1.58 -1.32
C VAL A 100 1.82 -2.90 -1.36
N ARG A 101 2.06 -3.66 -2.44
CA ARG A 101 1.45 -4.97 -2.64
C ARG A 101 2.47 -6.08 -2.45
N ILE A 102 2.08 -7.10 -1.69
CA ILE A 102 2.82 -8.33 -1.46
C ILE A 102 2.01 -9.46 -2.05
N ASN A 103 2.60 -10.22 -2.98
CA ASN A 103 1.99 -11.47 -3.41
C ASN A 103 2.35 -12.57 -2.43
N LEU A 104 1.38 -13.23 -1.79
CA LEU A 104 1.64 -14.30 -0.82
C LEU A 104 1.84 -15.66 -1.49
N ASP A 105 2.69 -15.69 -2.52
CA ASP A 105 3.10 -16.91 -3.19
C ASP A 105 4.32 -17.57 -2.51
N SER A 106 4.77 -18.69 -3.05
CA SER A 106 5.90 -19.48 -2.50
C SER A 106 7.25 -18.76 -2.50
N HIS A 107 7.38 -17.60 -3.15
CA HIS A 107 8.62 -16.83 -3.17
C HIS A 107 8.76 -15.87 -1.99
N VAL A 108 7.67 -15.51 -1.29
CA VAL A 108 7.75 -14.64 -0.10
C VAL A 108 8.13 -15.47 1.12
N SER A 109 9.28 -15.17 1.72
CA SER A 109 9.72 -15.83 2.94
C SER A 109 9.38 -15.01 4.19
N ARG A 110 9.34 -15.67 5.36
CA ARG A 110 9.21 -14.99 6.67
C ARG A 110 10.30 -13.94 6.88
N VAL A 111 11.48 -14.20 6.32
CA VAL A 111 12.63 -13.32 6.43
C VAL A 111 12.42 -12.02 5.64
N ASP A 112 11.71 -12.05 4.53
CA ASP A 112 11.38 -10.84 3.76
C ASP A 112 10.32 -9.99 4.49
N LEU A 113 9.42 -10.64 5.23
CA LEU A 113 8.38 -9.97 6.02
C LEU A 113 8.92 -9.36 7.32
N ILE A 114 9.80 -10.07 8.03
CA ILE A 114 10.29 -9.67 9.37
C ILE A 114 11.65 -8.98 9.31
N GLY A 115 12.56 -9.45 8.47
CA GLY A 115 13.94 -8.97 8.37
C GLY A 115 14.98 -10.07 8.59
N LYS A 116 16.24 -9.75 8.29
CA LYS A 116 17.42 -10.60 8.51
C LYS A 116 18.67 -9.78 8.73
N ASP A 117 19.65 -10.41 9.37
CA ASP A 117 21.04 -10.00 9.26
C ASP A 117 21.52 -10.20 7.81
N ALA A 118 22.00 -9.13 7.19
CA ALA A 118 22.57 -9.12 5.86
C ALA A 118 24.03 -8.65 5.90
N ILE A 119 24.88 -9.28 5.10
CA ILE A 119 26.25 -8.82 4.91
C ILE A 119 26.22 -7.68 3.90
N THR A 120 26.63 -6.49 4.32
CA THR A 120 26.78 -5.32 3.45
C THR A 120 28.25 -4.91 3.40
N LEU A 121 28.65 -4.29 2.29
CA LEU A 121 29.98 -3.70 2.16
C LEU A 121 29.90 -2.24 2.57
N GLN A 122 30.62 -1.86 3.63
CA GLN A 122 30.81 -0.47 4.01
C GLN A 122 32.32 -0.17 3.98
N GLU A 123 32.71 0.80 3.14
CA GLU A 123 34.13 1.18 2.95
C GLU A 123 35.05 -0.01 2.60
N GLY A 124 34.53 -0.98 1.82
CA GLY A 124 35.26 -2.18 1.42
C GLY A 124 35.38 -3.26 2.50
N LYS A 125 34.79 -3.06 3.69
CA LYS A 125 34.74 -4.09 4.76
C LYS A 125 33.38 -4.77 4.75
N GLN A 126 33.39 -6.10 4.92
CA GLN A 126 32.18 -6.88 5.17
C GLN A 126 31.72 -6.65 6.60
N ILE A 127 30.53 -6.09 6.76
CA ILE A 127 29.88 -5.91 8.06
C ILE A 127 28.53 -6.60 8.04
N THR A 128 28.11 -7.11 9.21
CA THR A 128 26.77 -7.64 9.40
C THR A 128 25.87 -6.52 9.87
N GLN A 129 24.80 -6.24 9.13
CA GLN A 129 23.82 -5.23 9.47
C GLN A 129 22.42 -5.85 9.44
N TRP A 130 21.59 -5.48 10.41
CA TRP A 130 20.18 -5.81 10.38
C TRP A 130 19.51 -5.12 9.20
N LYS A 131 18.90 -5.89 8.31
CA LYS A 131 18.04 -5.42 7.24
C LYS A 131 16.58 -5.65 7.65
N GLU A 132 15.86 -4.55 7.83
CA GLU A 132 14.45 -4.56 8.19
C GLU A 132 13.58 -5.21 7.10
N GLY A 133 12.58 -5.99 7.52
CA GLY A 133 11.58 -6.57 6.62
C GLY A 133 10.41 -5.65 6.35
N LEU A 134 9.49 -6.10 5.50
CA LEU A 134 8.39 -5.27 5.02
C LEU A 134 7.35 -4.92 6.09
N LEU A 135 7.06 -5.82 7.05
CA LEU A 135 6.05 -5.54 8.09
C LEU A 135 6.51 -4.50 9.10
N PRO A 136 7.73 -4.58 9.69
CA PRO A 136 8.23 -3.53 10.57
C PRO A 136 8.35 -2.18 9.85
N TRP A 137 8.74 -2.18 8.57
CA TRP A 137 8.77 -0.98 7.75
C TRP A 137 7.36 -0.39 7.60
N ALA A 138 6.36 -1.20 7.22
CA ALA A 138 4.99 -0.74 7.01
C ALA A 138 4.34 -0.18 8.27
N ILE A 139 4.73 -0.63 9.47
CA ILE A 139 4.25 -0.06 10.74
C ILE A 139 4.78 1.37 10.98
N GLN A 140 5.96 1.68 10.44
CA GLN A 140 6.63 2.98 10.63
C GLN A 140 6.29 4.00 9.53
N ASN A 141 5.61 3.59 8.46
CA ASN A 141 5.33 4.41 7.29
C ASN A 141 3.81 4.49 7.02
N PRO A 142 3.27 5.61 6.51
CA PRO A 142 1.86 5.75 6.18
C PRO A 142 1.49 4.99 4.89
N VAL A 143 1.49 3.66 4.96
CA VAL A 143 1.31 2.80 3.78
C VAL A 143 0.09 1.89 3.92
N ALA A 144 -0.68 1.80 2.83
CA ALA A 144 -1.65 0.73 2.64
C ALA A 144 -0.92 -0.54 2.20
N LEU A 145 -0.90 -1.55 3.07
CA LEU A 145 -0.28 -2.83 2.78
C LEU A 145 -1.32 -3.81 2.23
N CYS A 146 -1.19 -4.17 0.95
CA CYS A 146 -2.06 -5.11 0.26
C CYS A 146 -1.42 -6.50 0.23
N PHE A 147 -2.07 -7.48 0.85
CA PHE A 147 -1.73 -8.89 0.71
C PHE A 147 -2.58 -9.49 -0.43
N ASP A 148 -1.92 -9.80 -1.54
CA ASP A 148 -2.53 -10.45 -2.70
C ASP A 148 -2.37 -11.99 -2.58
N GLU A 149 -3.27 -12.75 -3.22
CA GLU A 149 -3.29 -14.22 -3.22
C GLU A 149 -3.24 -14.85 -1.80
N TYR A 150 -3.91 -14.23 -0.82
CA TYR A 150 -3.96 -14.73 0.56
C TYR A 150 -4.55 -16.15 0.69
N ASP A 151 -5.37 -16.57 -0.28
CA ASP A 151 -6.00 -17.88 -0.35
C ASP A 151 -5.16 -18.96 -1.08
N ALA A 152 -3.94 -18.62 -1.54
CA ALA A 152 -3.05 -19.57 -2.22
C ALA A 152 -2.29 -20.51 -1.28
N GLY A 153 -2.56 -20.48 0.03
CA GLY A 153 -1.90 -21.26 1.09
C GLY A 153 -2.78 -22.31 1.75
#